data_AF-A0A7C4ZSE2-F1
#
_entry.id   AF-A0A7C4ZSE2-F1
#
_cell.length_a   1.000
_cell.length_b   1.000
_cell.length_c   1.000
_cell.angle_alpha   90.00
_cell.angle_beta   90.00
_cell.angle_gamma   90.00
#
_symmetry.space_group_name_H-M   'P 1'
#
loop_
_entity.id
_entity.type
_entity.pdbx_description
1 polymer ?
#
loop_
_entity_poly.entity_id
_entity_poly.type
_entity_poly.pdbx_seq_one_letter_code
_entity_poly.pdbx_strand_id
1 'polypeptide(L)'
;MNQRLPEVKFEKYTFLDGSEQVLVQKVGDGSIIKRFDKTPIPQKPTDVVCPHFLELKWAYGYPYDCAWCFLKGTLRLLSTGTKPIVKDYCKIQKHLESFFENDGHSRETLNTGELADSLMTENTNKLFSRFIIPLFEEQEQHKVLFLTKSNIIKNFVKITNHNQVIVSFSLNAASVARKWEKAPPIKERL
;
A
#
# COMPACT_ATOMS: atom_id res chain seq x y z
N MET A 1 21.70 8.97 -18.91
CA MET A 1 20.57 8.73 -19.84
C MET A 1 19.33 9.29 -19.19
N ASN A 2 18.79 10.40 -19.73
CA ASN A 2 17.50 10.97 -19.28
C ASN A 2 16.38 9.99 -19.64
N GLN A 3 16.06 9.06 -18.75
CA GLN A 3 14.83 8.29 -18.87
C GLN A 3 13.68 9.20 -18.42
N ARG A 4 12.79 9.52 -19.36
CA ARG A 4 11.58 10.32 -19.13
C ARG A 4 10.73 9.69 -18.01
N LEU A 5 10.27 10.50 -17.07
CA LEU A 5 9.33 10.07 -16.03
C LEU A 5 8.02 9.54 -16.65
N PRO A 6 7.39 8.52 -16.05
CA PRO A 6 6.12 7.99 -16.53
C PRO A 6 5.02 9.06 -16.47
N GLU A 7 4.02 8.97 -17.36
CA GLU A 7 2.89 9.89 -17.38
C GLU A 7 1.91 9.61 -16.23
N VAL A 8 1.37 10.66 -15.59
CA VAL A 8 0.28 10.55 -14.60
C VAL A 8 -1.06 10.74 -15.30
N LYS A 9 -1.99 9.80 -15.06
CA LYS A 9 -3.34 9.86 -15.61
C LYS A 9 -4.35 10.17 -14.51
N PHE A 10 -5.25 11.08 -14.82
CA PHE A 10 -6.32 11.54 -13.93
C PHE A 10 -7.68 11.08 -14.45
N GLU A 11 -8.61 10.90 -13.53
CA GLU A 11 -10.00 10.55 -13.82
C GLU A 11 -10.92 11.20 -12.78
N LYS A 12 -12.18 11.38 -13.13
CA LYS A 12 -13.21 11.93 -12.24
C LYS A 12 -13.79 10.81 -11.39
N TYR A 13 -13.77 10.96 -10.07
CA TYR A 13 -14.31 10.01 -9.11
C TYR A 13 -15.44 10.63 -8.29
N THR A 14 -16.46 9.83 -7.98
CA THR A 14 -17.57 10.19 -7.08
C THR A 14 -17.28 9.65 -5.69
N PHE A 15 -17.45 10.49 -4.67
CA PHE A 15 -17.30 10.11 -3.26
C PHE A 15 -18.62 9.60 -2.67
N LEU A 16 -18.55 9.07 -1.44
CA LEU A 16 -19.72 8.56 -0.73
C LEU A 16 -20.75 9.63 -0.38
N ASP A 17 -20.33 10.90 -0.31
CA ASP A 17 -21.21 12.05 -0.09
C ASP A 17 -21.81 12.59 -1.40
N GLY A 18 -21.51 11.96 -2.55
CA GLY A 18 -21.95 12.38 -3.88
C GLY A 18 -21.11 13.48 -4.52
N SER A 19 -20.11 14.03 -3.82
CA SER A 19 -19.17 14.99 -4.41
C SER A 19 -18.30 14.32 -5.49
N GLU A 20 -17.79 15.10 -6.43
CA GLU A 20 -16.92 14.59 -7.48
C GLU A 20 -15.60 15.36 -7.53
N GLN A 21 -14.49 14.66 -7.73
CA GLN A 21 -13.17 15.26 -7.87
C GLN A 21 -12.35 14.56 -8.94
N VAL A 22 -11.52 15.33 -9.64
CA VAL A 22 -10.49 14.78 -10.54
C VAL A 22 -9.31 14.36 -9.68
N LEU A 23 -9.01 13.07 -9.66
CA LEU A 23 -7.93 12.47 -8.87
C LEU A 23 -7.03 11.62 -9.74
N VAL A 24 -5.85 11.29 -9.23
CA VAL A 24 -4.93 10.36 -9.91
C VAL A 24 -5.59 8.98 -10.05
N GLN A 25 -5.72 8.51 -11.29
CA GLN A 25 -6.13 7.14 -11.63
C GLN A 25 -4.93 6.18 -11.55
N LYS A 26 -3.79 6.55 -12.15
CA LYS A 26 -2.58 5.73 -12.21
C LYS A 26 -1.37 6.51 -12.69
N VAL A 27 -0.18 5.94 -12.45
CA VAL A 27 1.09 6.41 -13.02
C VAL A 27 1.64 5.36 -13.99
N GLY A 28 1.95 5.79 -15.21
CA GLY A 28 2.42 4.94 -16.31
C GLY A 28 1.42 3.83 -16.66
N ASP A 29 1.88 2.59 -16.61
CA ASP A 29 1.08 1.38 -16.84
C ASP A 29 0.17 1.01 -15.66
N GLY A 30 0.23 1.73 -14.53
CA GLY A 30 -0.48 1.41 -13.29
C GLY A 30 0.09 0.18 -12.57
N SER A 31 1.29 -0.27 -12.92
CA SER A 31 1.95 -1.40 -12.27
C SER A 31 2.53 -1.05 -10.91
N ILE A 32 2.82 0.23 -10.62
CA ILE A 32 3.32 0.69 -9.31
C ILE A 32 2.26 1.50 -8.57
N ILE A 33 1.67 2.52 -9.20
CA ILE A 33 0.67 3.38 -8.56
C ILE A 33 -0.62 3.30 -9.37
N LYS A 34 -1.71 2.88 -8.72
CA LYS A 34 -3.03 2.77 -9.33
C LYS A 34 -4.12 2.95 -8.28
N ARG A 35 -5.19 3.66 -8.62
CA ARG A 35 -6.37 3.78 -7.78
C ARG A 35 -7.13 2.46 -7.78
N PHE A 36 -7.46 2.01 -6.57
CA PHE A 36 -8.42 0.96 -6.34
C PHE A 36 -9.83 1.57 -6.43
N ASP A 37 -10.54 1.22 -7.49
CA ASP A 37 -11.85 1.76 -7.88
C ASP A 37 -12.88 0.64 -8.12
N LYS A 38 -12.69 -0.51 -7.47
CA LYS A 38 -13.46 -1.74 -7.73
C LYS A 38 -14.71 -1.86 -6.87
N THR A 39 -14.88 -0.98 -5.90
CA THR A 39 -16.10 -0.89 -5.10
C THR A 39 -17.03 0.15 -5.73
N PRO A 40 -18.24 -0.23 -6.19
CA PRO A 40 -19.21 0.73 -6.69
C PRO A 40 -19.76 1.59 -5.55
N ILE A 41 -20.39 2.73 -5.90
CA ILE A 41 -21.14 3.53 -4.92
C ILE A 41 -22.28 2.67 -4.35
N PRO A 42 -22.39 2.54 -3.02
CA PRO A 42 -23.42 1.71 -2.40
C PRO A 42 -24.82 2.26 -2.72
N GLN A 43 -25.72 1.39 -3.14
CA GLN A 43 -27.13 1.70 -3.42
C GLN A 43 -28.08 1.06 -2.40
N LYS A 44 -27.66 -0.06 -1.81
CA LYS A 44 -28.41 -0.82 -0.80
C LYS A 44 -27.67 -0.80 0.54
N PRO A 45 -28.38 -0.95 1.67
CA PRO A 45 -27.75 -1.05 2.99
C PRO A 45 -26.78 -2.24 3.14
N THR A 46 -26.92 -3.26 2.30
CA THR A 46 -26.07 -4.46 2.29
C THR A 46 -24.83 -4.33 1.42
N ASP A 47 -24.69 -3.23 0.67
CA ASP A 47 -23.57 -3.06 -0.24
C ASP A 47 -22.28 -2.79 0.54
N VAL A 48 -21.16 -3.26 -0.02
CA VAL A 48 -19.84 -3.04 0.58
C VAL A 48 -19.49 -1.56 0.47
N VAL A 49 -19.18 -0.95 1.62
CA VAL A 49 -18.72 0.44 1.69
C VAL A 49 -17.20 0.44 1.84
N CYS A 50 -16.50 0.71 0.74
CA CYS A 50 -15.05 0.83 0.69
C CYS A 50 -14.68 1.99 -0.24
N PRO A 51 -14.24 3.14 0.30
CA PRO A 51 -13.80 4.28 -0.50
C PRO A 51 -12.66 3.91 -1.44
N HIS A 52 -12.54 4.64 -2.56
CA HIS A 52 -11.42 4.46 -3.48
C HIS A 52 -10.14 5.04 -2.87
N PHE A 53 -9.01 4.37 -3.08
CA PHE A 53 -7.70 4.80 -2.55
C PHE A 53 -6.58 4.47 -3.53
N LEU A 54 -5.44 5.13 -3.41
CA LEU A 54 -4.25 4.80 -4.20
C LEU A 54 -3.50 3.61 -3.61
N GLU A 55 -3.27 2.60 -4.44
CA GLU A 55 -2.38 1.49 -4.12
C GLU A 55 -0.95 1.85 -4.54
N LEU A 56 0.01 1.74 -3.62
CA LEU A 56 1.43 1.63 -3.94
C LEU A 56 1.80 0.16 -4.02
N LYS A 57 1.76 -0.39 -5.23
CA LYS A 57 2.05 -1.79 -5.56
C LYS A 57 3.55 -2.03 -5.63
N TRP A 58 4.30 -1.63 -4.60
CA TRP A 58 5.76 -1.79 -4.52
C TRP A 58 6.20 -3.26 -4.55
N ALA A 59 5.33 -4.15 -4.11
CA ALA A 59 5.58 -5.58 -4.05
C ALA A 59 4.26 -6.36 -4.14
N TYR A 60 4.37 -7.69 -4.13
CA TYR A 60 3.23 -8.56 -3.88
C TYR A 60 3.63 -9.78 -3.04
N GLY A 61 2.64 -10.45 -2.47
CA GLY A 61 2.84 -11.61 -1.61
C GLY A 61 3.11 -11.20 -0.16
N TYR A 62 3.17 -12.18 0.73
CA TYR A 62 3.24 -11.91 2.16
C TYR A 62 3.98 -13.04 2.90
N PRO A 63 4.68 -12.74 4.02
CA PRO A 63 5.53 -13.72 4.70
C PRO A 63 4.78 -14.61 5.70
N TYR A 64 3.48 -14.36 5.91
CA TYR A 64 2.65 -15.07 6.87
C TYR A 64 1.81 -16.15 6.19
N ASP A 65 1.05 -16.92 6.96
CA ASP A 65 0.09 -17.89 6.41
C ASP A 65 -1.24 -17.77 7.14
N CYS A 66 -2.09 -16.86 6.65
CA CYS A 66 -3.44 -16.68 7.17
C CYS A 66 -4.43 -17.53 6.36
N ALA A 67 -5.33 -18.23 7.05
CA ALA A 67 -6.31 -19.11 6.39
C ALA A 67 -7.24 -18.35 5.43
N TRP A 68 -7.66 -17.14 5.81
CA TRP A 68 -8.56 -16.28 5.02
C TRP A 68 -7.84 -15.28 4.10
N CYS A 69 -6.53 -15.44 3.88
CA CYS A 69 -5.79 -14.47 3.07
C CYS A 69 -6.33 -14.45 1.64
N PHE A 70 -6.97 -13.35 1.24
CA PHE A 70 -7.53 -13.20 -0.11
C PHE A 70 -6.44 -13.24 -1.19
N LEU A 71 -5.20 -12.88 -0.87
CA LEU A 71 -4.06 -12.95 -1.80
C LEU A 71 -3.79 -14.38 -2.29
N LYS A 72 -4.17 -15.42 -1.54
CA LYS A 72 -4.12 -16.81 -2.04
C LYS A 72 -4.97 -16.98 -3.28
N GLY A 73 -6.15 -16.34 -3.32
CA GLY A 73 -7.02 -16.31 -4.50
C GLY A 73 -6.53 -15.35 -5.58
N THR A 74 -6.10 -14.14 -5.19
CA THR A 74 -5.61 -13.10 -6.12
C THR A 74 -4.37 -13.55 -6.89
N LEU A 75 -3.43 -14.21 -6.22
CA LEU A 75 -2.13 -14.59 -6.78
C LEU A 75 -2.08 -16.06 -7.24
N ARG A 76 -3.22 -16.78 -7.24
CA ARG A 76 -3.28 -18.23 -7.51
C ARG A 76 -2.73 -18.66 -8.86
N LEU A 77 -2.75 -17.76 -9.85
CA LEU A 77 -2.27 -18.04 -11.22
C LEU A 77 -0.80 -17.62 -11.43
N LEU A 78 -0.16 -17.00 -10.43
CA LEU A 78 1.25 -16.66 -10.51
C LEU A 78 2.09 -17.87 -10.10
N SER A 79 3.17 -18.13 -10.85
CA SER A 79 4.13 -19.20 -10.52
C SER A 79 4.81 -19.00 -9.15
N THR A 80 4.88 -17.75 -8.69
CA THR A 80 5.39 -17.37 -7.37
C THR A 80 4.37 -17.57 -6.25
N GLY A 81 3.08 -17.72 -6.58
CA GLY A 81 1.99 -17.80 -5.61
C GLY A 81 1.99 -16.61 -4.65
N THR A 82 1.91 -16.87 -3.35
CA THR A 82 1.92 -15.83 -2.31
C THR A 82 3.31 -15.49 -1.77
N LYS A 83 4.39 -16.03 -2.37
CA LYS A 83 5.75 -15.73 -1.94
C LYS A 83 6.01 -14.21 -2.04
N PRO A 84 6.66 -13.58 -1.05
CA PRO A 84 7.06 -12.18 -1.12
C PRO A 84 7.95 -11.88 -2.32
N ILE A 85 7.53 -10.97 -3.19
CA ILE A 85 8.29 -10.53 -4.36
C ILE A 85 8.24 -9.00 -4.43
N VAL A 86 9.42 -8.39 -4.32
CA VAL A 86 9.62 -6.93 -4.41
C VAL A 86 9.82 -6.54 -5.87
N LYS A 87 9.21 -5.44 -6.30
CA LYS A 87 9.44 -4.88 -7.64
C LYS A 87 10.73 -4.08 -7.69
N ASP A 88 11.13 -3.67 -8.89
CA ASP A 88 12.31 -2.84 -9.09
C ASP A 88 12.20 -1.50 -8.34
N TYR A 89 13.10 -1.24 -7.40
CA TYR A 89 13.16 -0.01 -6.61
C TYR A 89 13.37 1.24 -7.47
N CYS A 90 14.14 1.17 -8.55
CA CYS A 90 14.32 2.28 -9.48
C CYS A 90 13.00 2.58 -10.23
N LYS A 91 12.22 1.54 -10.57
CA LYS A 91 10.87 1.74 -11.13
C LYS A 91 9.94 2.37 -10.10
N ILE A 92 9.97 1.89 -8.86
CA ILE A 92 9.15 2.45 -7.77
C ILE A 92 9.45 3.94 -7.58
N GLN A 93 10.74 4.28 -7.45
CA GLN A 93 11.18 5.66 -7.25
C GLN A 93 10.73 6.57 -8.40
N LYS A 94 10.94 6.20 -9.66
CA LYS A 94 10.50 7.02 -10.82
C LYS A 94 9.00 7.24 -10.89
N HIS A 95 8.22 6.24 -10.50
CA HIS A 95 6.76 6.39 -10.44
C HIS A 95 6.34 7.33 -9.30
N LEU A 96 7.05 7.33 -8.17
CA LEU A 96 6.82 8.28 -7.07
C LEU A 96 7.27 9.69 -7.41
N GLU A 97 8.45 9.86 -8.03
CA GLU A 97 8.93 11.15 -8.55
C GLU A 97 7.90 11.77 -9.50
N SER A 98 7.44 10.99 -10.49
CA SER A 98 6.36 11.43 -11.38
C SER A 98 5.07 11.78 -10.64
N PHE A 99 4.69 11.01 -9.62
CA PHE A 99 3.50 11.28 -8.83
C PHE A 99 3.61 12.58 -8.02
N PHE A 100 4.75 12.80 -7.34
CA PHE A 100 5.00 13.98 -6.51
C PHE A 100 5.12 15.27 -7.35
N GLU A 101 5.69 15.19 -8.55
CA GLU A 101 5.83 16.36 -9.44
C GLU A 101 4.49 16.83 -10.01
N ASN A 102 3.49 15.95 -10.11
CA ASN A 102 2.29 16.21 -10.91
C ASN A 102 1.01 16.51 -10.10
N ASP A 103 0.98 16.35 -8.78
CA ASP A 103 -0.27 16.36 -8.01
C ASP A 103 -0.59 17.66 -7.28
N GLY A 104 -0.53 18.80 -7.98
CA GLY A 104 -1.10 20.07 -7.50
C GLY A 104 -2.63 20.06 -7.33
N HIS A 105 -3.30 18.90 -7.39
CA HIS A 105 -4.75 18.75 -7.43
C HIS A 105 -5.35 18.06 -6.19
N SER A 106 -4.59 17.21 -5.48
CA SER A 106 -5.11 16.48 -4.31
C SER A 106 -4.04 16.06 -3.30
N ARG A 107 -4.41 16.00 -2.02
CA ARG A 107 -3.60 15.33 -0.98
C ARG A 107 -4.04 13.88 -0.90
N GLU A 108 -3.12 12.98 -1.18
CA GLU A 108 -3.42 11.55 -1.37
C GLU A 108 -2.61 10.68 -0.41
N THR A 109 -3.18 9.53 -0.05
CA THR A 109 -2.51 8.52 0.76
C THR A 109 -2.32 7.25 -0.06
N LEU A 110 -1.08 6.76 -0.10
CA LEU A 110 -0.70 5.57 -0.86
C LEU A 110 -0.62 4.35 0.07
N ASN A 111 -1.53 3.40 -0.12
CA ASN A 111 -1.58 2.15 0.64
C ASN A 111 -0.55 1.15 0.09
N THR A 112 0.41 0.75 0.92
CA THR A 112 1.47 -0.21 0.58
C THR A 112 1.13 -1.66 0.90
N GLY A 113 -0.01 -1.91 1.56
CA GLY A 113 -0.37 -3.21 2.12
C GLY A 113 -1.53 -3.94 1.45
N GLU A 114 -2.03 -3.44 0.31
CA GLU A 114 -3.14 -4.08 -0.41
C GLU A 114 -2.73 -5.41 -1.02
N LEU A 115 -1.60 -5.45 -1.75
CA LEU A 115 -1.11 -6.66 -2.42
C LEU A 115 0.08 -7.32 -1.72
N ALA A 116 0.54 -6.73 -0.61
CA ALA A 116 1.70 -7.20 0.15
C ALA A 116 1.53 -6.92 1.65
N ASP A 117 2.38 -7.51 2.50
CA ASP A 117 2.55 -6.98 3.87
C ASP A 117 3.62 -5.88 3.85
N SER A 118 3.28 -4.67 4.30
CA SER A 118 4.16 -3.50 4.17
C SER A 118 5.53 -3.67 4.85
N LEU A 119 5.65 -4.56 5.84
CA LEU A 119 6.90 -4.77 6.60
C LEU A 119 7.61 -6.09 6.27
N MET A 120 7.23 -6.74 5.17
CA MET A 120 7.77 -8.06 4.84
C MET A 120 9.28 -8.09 4.54
N THR A 121 9.90 -6.94 4.27
CA THR A 121 11.35 -6.83 3.99
C THR A 121 12.17 -6.31 5.17
N GLU A 122 11.56 -6.05 6.33
CA GLU A 122 12.21 -5.36 7.47
C GLU A 122 13.31 -6.18 8.18
N ASN A 123 13.42 -7.47 7.86
CA ASN A 123 14.50 -8.36 8.31
C ASN A 123 15.49 -8.72 7.19
N THR A 124 15.48 -8.01 6.07
CA THR A 124 16.38 -8.25 4.93
C THR A 124 17.43 -7.14 4.78
N ASN A 125 18.35 -7.29 3.82
CA ASN A 125 19.33 -6.24 3.50
C ASN A 125 18.70 -5.05 2.75
N LYS A 126 17.49 -5.19 2.19
CA LYS A 126 16.79 -4.15 1.42
C LYS A 126 15.48 -3.79 2.12
N LEU A 127 15.60 -2.92 3.13
CA LEU A 127 14.51 -2.50 4.00
C LEU A 127 13.57 -1.52 3.27
N PHE A 128 12.29 -1.87 3.16
CA PHE A 128 11.34 -1.02 2.44
C PHE A 128 11.07 0.29 3.18
N SER A 129 10.93 0.25 4.51
CA SER A 129 10.75 1.45 5.35
C SER A 129 11.84 2.50 5.11
N ARG A 130 13.11 2.09 5.07
CA ARG A 130 14.26 2.98 4.83
C ARG A 130 14.38 3.50 3.40
N PHE A 131 13.71 2.86 2.45
CA PHE A 131 13.64 3.35 1.09
C PHE A 131 12.47 4.34 0.93
N ILE A 132 11.28 3.96 1.38
CA ILE A 132 10.06 4.71 1.06
C ILE A 132 9.83 5.92 1.95
N ILE A 133 10.19 5.85 3.24
CA ILE A 133 9.93 6.95 4.17
C ILE A 133 10.70 8.20 3.76
N PRO A 134 12.03 8.16 3.50
CA PRO A 134 12.76 9.35 3.06
C PRO A 134 12.15 10.02 1.82
N LEU A 135 11.72 9.24 0.82
CA LEU A 135 11.08 9.78 -0.40
C LEU A 135 9.79 10.53 -0.08
N PHE A 136 8.98 10.04 0.88
CA PHE A 136 7.77 10.73 1.28
C PHE A 136 8.06 11.95 2.18
N GLU A 137 9.11 11.93 2.98
CA GLU A 137 9.50 13.08 3.81
C GLU A 137 10.14 14.24 3.01
N GLU A 138 10.51 14.03 1.74
CA GLU A 138 10.97 15.09 0.82
C GLU A 138 9.84 16.04 0.35
N GLN A 139 8.59 15.71 0.66
CA GLN A 139 7.40 16.47 0.26
C GLN A 139 6.38 16.55 1.41
N GLU A 140 5.38 17.42 1.29
CA GLU A 140 4.44 17.71 2.39
C GLU A 140 2.96 17.38 2.10
N GLN A 141 2.63 16.95 0.88
CA GLN A 141 1.24 16.76 0.42
C GLN A 141 0.71 15.35 0.63
N HIS A 142 1.50 14.34 0.29
CA HIS A 142 1.09 12.94 0.22
C HIS A 142 1.58 12.15 1.41
N LYS A 143 0.83 11.12 1.79
CA LYS A 143 1.22 10.19 2.86
C LYS A 143 1.41 8.79 2.32
N VAL A 144 2.32 8.05 2.93
CA VAL A 144 2.45 6.60 2.73
C VAL A 144 1.78 5.89 3.90
N LEU A 145 0.85 4.98 3.59
CA LEU A 145 0.20 4.13 4.56
C LEU A 145 0.82 2.74 4.54
N PHE A 146 1.32 2.32 5.69
CA PHE A 146 1.76 0.97 5.98
C PHE A 146 0.62 0.18 6.60
N LEU A 147 0.36 -1.02 6.10
CA LEU A 147 -0.57 -1.97 6.69
C LEU A 147 0.15 -3.31 6.86
N THR A 148 0.23 -3.79 8.11
CA THR A 148 1.07 -4.95 8.43
C THR A 148 0.50 -5.81 9.56
N LYS A 149 0.89 -7.09 9.59
CA LYS A 149 0.76 -7.99 10.76
C LYS A 149 2.10 -8.21 11.47
N SER A 150 3.18 -7.59 10.99
CA SER A 150 4.52 -7.72 11.53
C SER A 150 4.70 -6.93 12.83
N ASN A 151 5.59 -7.44 13.68
CA ASN A 151 6.11 -6.76 14.88
C ASN A 151 7.55 -6.23 14.65
N ILE A 152 8.08 -6.33 13.44
CA ILE A 152 9.46 -5.92 13.11
C ILE A 152 9.51 -4.40 12.87
N ILE A 153 9.41 -3.62 13.95
CA ILE A 153 9.33 -2.14 13.89
C ILE A 153 10.67 -1.44 14.12
N LYS A 154 11.75 -2.20 14.39
CA LYS A 154 13.08 -1.67 14.77
C LYS A 154 13.64 -0.62 13.80
N ASN A 155 13.22 -0.65 12.54
CA ASN A 155 13.69 0.28 11.52
C ASN A 155 12.93 1.61 11.57
N PHE A 156 11.64 1.63 11.92
CA PHE A 156 10.90 2.87 12.17
C PHE A 156 11.50 3.64 13.34
N VAL A 157 11.83 2.94 14.42
CA VAL A 157 12.46 3.56 15.61
C VAL A 157 13.79 4.25 15.27
N LYS A 158 14.48 3.81 14.21
CA LYS A 158 15.77 4.39 13.77
C LYS A 158 15.61 5.55 12.78
N ILE A 159 14.41 5.77 12.24
CA ILE A 159 14.14 6.86 11.30
C ILE A 159 13.68 8.07 12.12
N THR A 160 14.22 9.25 11.80
CA THR A 160 13.99 10.45 12.60
C THR A 160 12.60 11.07 12.35
N ASN A 161 12.16 11.12 11.09
CA ASN A 161 10.94 11.81 10.68
C ASN A 161 9.88 10.83 10.17
N HIS A 162 8.62 11.13 10.51
CA HIS A 162 7.44 10.33 10.14
C HIS A 162 6.24 11.23 9.80
N ASN A 163 6.47 12.47 9.35
CA ASN A 163 5.40 13.44 9.10
C ASN A 163 4.47 12.98 7.97
N GLN A 164 5.00 12.21 7.01
CA GLN A 164 4.25 11.67 5.87
C GLN A 164 3.97 10.17 5.97
N VAL A 165 4.08 9.61 7.17
CA VAL A 165 3.91 8.17 7.41
C VAL A 165 2.67 7.90 8.25
N ILE A 166 1.85 6.95 7.81
CA ILE A 166 0.76 6.37 8.60
C ILE A 166 1.08 4.89 8.78
N VAL A 167 1.11 4.41 10.02
CA VAL A 167 1.33 2.99 10.33
C VAL A 167 0.03 2.39 10.86
N SER A 168 -0.44 1.34 10.20
CA SER A 168 -1.65 0.60 10.56
C SER A 168 -1.30 -0.86 10.83
N PHE A 169 -1.81 -1.39 11.94
CA PHE A 169 -1.65 -2.80 12.30
C PHE A 169 -2.96 -3.55 12.07
N SER A 170 -2.86 -4.67 11.35
CA SER A 170 -3.96 -5.61 11.22
C SER A 170 -4.17 -6.35 12.55
N LEU A 171 -5.32 -6.10 13.17
CA LEU A 171 -5.73 -6.76 14.41
C LEU A 171 -6.93 -7.69 14.16
N ASN A 172 -7.14 -8.61 15.10
CA ASN A 172 -8.29 -9.50 15.11
C ASN A 172 -8.57 -9.92 16.57
N ALA A 173 -9.72 -10.55 16.83
CA ALA A 173 -9.95 -11.22 18.10
C ALA A 173 -8.84 -12.24 18.37
N ALA A 174 -8.28 -12.26 19.58
CA ALA A 174 -7.10 -13.06 19.88
C ALA A 174 -7.31 -14.57 19.64
N SER A 175 -8.52 -15.09 19.88
CA SER A 175 -8.89 -16.48 19.59
C SER A 175 -8.87 -16.80 18.09
N VAL A 176 -9.36 -15.86 17.27
CA VAL A 176 -9.41 -15.97 15.80
C VAL A 176 -7.99 -15.90 15.23
N ALA A 177 -7.19 -14.93 15.67
CA ALA A 177 -5.78 -14.79 15.29
C ALA A 177 -4.98 -16.07 15.60
N ARG A 178 -5.06 -16.59 16.84
CA ARG A 178 -4.35 -17.82 17.23
C ARG A 178 -4.73 -19.04 16.38
N LYS A 179 -6.00 -19.14 15.99
CA LYS A 179 -6.50 -20.30 15.25
C LYS A 179 -6.12 -20.26 13.77
N TRP A 180 -6.04 -19.08 13.18
CA TRP A 180 -6.08 -18.93 11.72
C TRP A 180 -5.01 -18.01 11.12
N GLU A 181 -4.27 -17.26 11.93
CA GLU A 181 -3.16 -16.41 11.49
C GLU A 181 -1.83 -17.02 11.96
N LYS A 182 -1.07 -17.65 11.06
CA LYS A 182 0.35 -17.93 11.33
C LYS A 182 1.15 -16.64 11.12
N ALA A 183 1.06 -15.75 12.09
CA ALA A 183 1.67 -14.41 12.15
C ALA A 183 1.95 -14.05 13.61
N PRO A 184 2.71 -12.97 13.90
CA PRO A 184 2.94 -12.51 15.27
C PRO A 184 1.63 -12.37 16.07
N PRO A 185 1.59 -12.77 17.36
CA PRO A 185 0.40 -12.61 18.20
C PRO A 185 -0.10 -11.16 18.26
N ILE A 186 -1.41 -10.97 18.45
CA ILE A 186 -2.03 -9.63 18.54
C ILE A 186 -1.33 -8.72 19.57
N LYS A 187 -0.93 -9.27 20.72
CA LYS A 187 -0.24 -8.53 21.77
C LYS A 187 1.11 -7.96 21.32
N GLU A 188 1.78 -8.58 20.36
CA GLU A 188 3.08 -8.13 19.84
C GLU A 188 2.94 -7.13 18.69
N ARG A 189 1.72 -6.93 18.16
CA ARG A 189 1.43 -5.94 17.11
C ARG A 189 1.03 -4.57 17.69
N LEU A 190 0.85 -4.49 19.01
CA LEU A 190 0.47 -3.29 19.77
C LEU A 190 1.71 -2.75 20.51
#